data_AF-H2Y6W7-F1
#
_entry.id   AF-H2Y6W7-F1
#
_cell.length_a   1.000
_cell.length_b   1.000
_cell.length_c   1.000
_cell.angle_alpha   90.00
_cell.angle_beta   90.00
_cell.angle_gamma   90.00
#
_symmetry.space_group_name_H-M   'P 1'
#
loop_
_entity.id
_entity.type
_entity.pdbx_description
1 polymer ?
#
loop_
_entity_poly.entity_id
_entity_poly.type
_entity_poly.pdbx_seq_one_letter_code
_entity_poly.pdbx_strand_id
1 'polypeptide(L)'
;MKFYKNRKEQEVDNEMIKSYGKPELGGDFELLDQNGMVLSNKDFLGQWILIYFGFTHCPDICPEELEKMGNVVETVDRTECIPNILPVFISIDPERDTPEAV
;
A
#
# COMPACT_ATOMS: atom_id res chain seq x y z
N MET A 1 -12.54 -46.28 3.04
CA MET A 1 -12.92 -44.87 3.34
C MET A 1 -11.76 -43.89 3.53
N LYS A 2 -10.51 -44.33 3.81
CA LYS A 2 -9.35 -43.42 3.92
C LYS A 2 -8.89 -42.81 2.57
N PHE A 3 -8.99 -43.56 1.47
CA PHE A 3 -8.55 -43.10 0.14
C PHE A 3 -9.32 -41.88 -0.40
N TYR A 4 -10.63 -41.79 -0.15
CA TYR A 4 -11.44 -40.65 -0.59
C TYR A 4 -11.18 -39.38 0.23
N LYS A 5 -10.74 -39.53 1.48
CA LYS A 5 -10.44 -38.41 2.38
C LYS A 5 -9.15 -37.71 1.97
N ASN A 6 -8.11 -38.50 1.68
CA ASN A 6 -6.84 -38.00 1.16
C ASN A 6 -6.98 -37.31 -0.20
N ARG A 7 -7.88 -37.78 -1.08
CA ARG A 7 -8.13 -37.15 -2.40
C ARG A 7 -8.77 -35.78 -2.28
N LYS A 8 -9.76 -35.62 -1.39
CA LYS A 8 -10.40 -34.32 -1.12
C LYS A 8 -9.43 -33.34 -0.45
N GLU A 9 -8.64 -33.82 0.51
CA GLU A 9 -7.60 -33.00 1.15
C GLU A 9 -6.55 -32.53 0.13
N GLN A 10 -6.10 -33.41 -0.79
CA GLN A 10 -5.21 -33.04 -1.89
C GLN A 10 -5.85 -32.09 -2.92
N GLU A 11 -7.14 -32.23 -3.21
CA GLU A 11 -7.86 -31.31 -4.11
C GLU A 11 -7.97 -29.90 -3.51
N VAL A 12 -8.23 -29.81 -2.20
CA VAL A 12 -8.28 -28.53 -1.46
C VAL A 12 -6.90 -27.88 -1.37
N ASP A 13 -5.85 -28.65 -1.08
CA ASP A 13 -4.47 -28.13 -1.04
C ASP A 13 -4.05 -27.62 -2.43
N ASN A 14 -4.40 -28.34 -3.50
CA ASN A 14 -4.10 -27.91 -4.87
C ASN A 14 -4.90 -26.67 -5.30
N GLU A 15 -6.12 -26.47 -4.80
CA GLU A 15 -6.88 -25.22 -5.01
C GLU A 15 -6.29 -24.05 -4.22
N MET A 16 -5.83 -24.27 -3.00
CA MET A 16 -5.15 -23.23 -2.20
C MET A 16 -3.77 -22.86 -2.76
N ILE A 17 -3.12 -23.78 -3.48
CA ILE A 17 -1.83 -23.55 -4.18
C ILE A 17 -2.04 -23.08 -5.64
N LYS A 18 -3.25 -22.67 -6.04
CA LYS A 18 -3.40 -21.90 -7.28
C LYS A 18 -2.81 -20.51 -7.10
N SER A 19 -1.55 -20.36 -7.48
CA SER A 19 -0.93 -19.06 -7.70
C SER A 19 -1.68 -18.31 -8.81
N TYR A 20 -2.36 -17.23 -8.47
CA TYR A 20 -3.05 -16.34 -9.43
C TYR A 20 -2.09 -15.46 -10.24
N GLY A 21 -0.79 -15.78 -10.25
CA GLY A 21 0.25 -14.91 -10.80
C GLY A 21 0.51 -13.69 -9.92
N LYS A 22 1.44 -12.83 -10.36
CA LYS A 22 1.66 -11.53 -9.73
C LYS A 22 0.61 -10.56 -10.28
N PRO A 23 -0.19 -9.89 -9.43
CA PRO A 23 -1.13 -8.89 -9.92
C PRO A 23 -0.37 -7.77 -10.65
N GLU A 24 -0.93 -7.28 -11.75
CA GLU A 24 -0.49 -6.06 -12.40
C GLU A 24 -0.94 -4.89 -11.52
N LEU A 25 -0.06 -4.46 -10.60
CA LEU A 25 -0.31 -3.37 -9.68
C LEU A 25 0.20 -2.05 -10.27
N GLY A 26 -0.63 -1.02 -10.20
CA GLY A 26 -0.34 0.32 -10.70
C GLY A 26 -1.29 0.75 -11.81
N GLY A 27 -1.10 1.97 -12.29
CA GLY A 27 -1.92 2.60 -13.32
C GLY A 27 -1.67 4.11 -13.37
N ASP A 28 -2.16 4.76 -14.41
CA ASP A 28 -2.18 6.21 -14.47
C ASP A 28 -3.18 6.76 -13.45
N PHE A 29 -2.76 7.79 -12.71
CA PHE A 29 -3.62 8.52 -11.78
C PHE A 29 -3.30 10.00 -11.82
N GLU A 30 -4.30 10.82 -11.47
CA GLU A 30 -4.18 12.25 -11.22
C GLU A 30 -4.97 12.56 -9.95
N LEU A 31 -4.32 13.13 -8.95
CA LEU A 31 -4.87 13.42 -7.62
C LEU A 31 -4.50 14.85 -7.20
N LEU A 32 -5.16 15.36 -6.17
CA LEU A 32 -4.79 16.62 -5.53
C LEU A 32 -3.94 16.32 -4.29
N ASP A 33 -2.85 17.07 -4.12
CA ASP A 33 -2.07 17.05 -2.89
C ASP A 33 -2.74 17.91 -1.80
N GLN A 34 -2.16 17.91 -0.59
CA GLN A 34 -2.62 18.70 0.55
C GLN A 34 -2.53 20.22 0.34
N ASN A 35 -1.85 20.69 -0.70
CA ASN A 35 -1.74 22.10 -1.07
C ASN A 35 -2.69 22.47 -2.22
N GLY A 36 -3.50 21.52 -2.73
CA GLY A 36 -4.38 21.70 -3.88
C GLY A 36 -3.68 21.65 -5.23
N MET A 37 -2.43 21.17 -5.29
CA MET A 37 -1.68 20.96 -6.52
C MET A 37 -2.05 19.62 -7.14
N VAL A 38 -2.19 19.58 -8.47
CA VAL A 38 -2.42 18.32 -9.19
C VAL A 38 -1.11 17.54 -9.28
N LEU A 39 -1.14 16.29 -8.83
CA LEU A 39 -0.04 15.32 -8.93
C LEU A 39 -0.50 14.09 -9.74
N SER A 40 0.40 13.56 -10.55
CA SER A 40 0.20 12.35 -11.34
C SER A 40 1.22 11.28 -11.00
N ASN A 41 0.97 10.04 -11.44
CA ASN A 41 1.95 8.95 -11.35
C ASN A 41 3.30 9.30 -11.99
N LYS A 42 3.33 10.20 -12.98
CA LYS A 42 4.54 10.61 -13.70
C LYS A 42 5.44 11.51 -12.87
N ASP A 43 4.89 12.25 -11.91
CA ASP A 43 5.65 13.15 -11.05
C ASP A 43 6.53 12.39 -10.04
N PHE A 44 6.25 11.11 -9.82
CA PHE A 44 7.00 10.22 -8.94
C PHE A 44 8.10 9.40 -9.65
N LEU A 45 8.29 9.58 -10.97
CA LEU A 45 9.27 8.81 -11.73
C LEU A 45 10.70 9.09 -11.26
N GLY A 46 11.47 8.02 -11.05
CA GLY A 46 12.87 8.09 -10.60
C GLY A 46 13.05 8.20 -9.08
N GLN A 47 11.95 8.17 -8.32
CA GLN A 47 11.96 8.15 -6.86
C GLN A 47 11.49 6.80 -6.33
N TRP A 48 12.00 6.39 -5.17
CA TRP A 48 11.42 5.26 -4.44
C TRP A 48 10.21 5.77 -3.66
N ILE A 49 9.05 5.20 -3.93
CA ILE A 49 7.80 5.60 -3.28
C ILE A 49 7.27 4.47 -2.40
N LEU A 50 6.84 4.83 -1.19
CA LEU A 50 6.14 3.95 -0.28
C LEU A 50 4.71 4.44 -0.16
N ILE A 51 3.80 3.81 -0.91
CA ILE A 51 2.39 4.19 -0.95
C ILE A 51 1.63 3.45 0.15
N TYR A 52 0.86 4.20 0.94
CA TYR A 52 -0.14 3.67 1.86
C TYR A 52 -1.53 4.23 1.52
N PHE A 53 -2.50 3.34 1.32
CA PHE A 53 -3.90 3.71 1.11
C PHE A 53 -4.64 3.64 2.43
N GLY A 54 -5.32 4.72 2.83
CA GLY A 54 -6.03 4.78 4.10
C GLY A 54 -7.03 5.92 4.16
N PHE A 55 -7.51 6.25 5.36
CA PHE A 55 -8.33 7.44 5.59
C PHE A 55 -8.04 8.00 6.98
N THR A 56 -8.20 9.31 7.16
CA THR A 56 -7.73 10.01 8.37
C THR A 56 -8.55 9.66 9.61
N HIS A 57 -9.82 9.29 9.43
CA HIS A 57 -10.77 8.99 10.50
C HIS A 57 -10.83 7.50 10.90
N CYS A 58 -9.76 6.73 10.64
CA CYS A 58 -9.73 5.32 11.02
C CYS A 58 -9.52 5.18 12.53
N PRO A 59 -10.40 4.46 13.26
CA PRO A 59 -10.41 4.48 14.72
C PRO A 59 -9.17 3.85 15.37
N ASP A 60 -8.46 2.92 14.71
CA ASP A 60 -7.37 2.17 15.36
C ASP A 60 -6.14 1.89 14.47
N ILE A 61 -6.31 1.36 13.25
CA ILE A 61 -5.19 0.77 12.48
C ILE A 61 -4.33 1.82 11.77
N CYS A 62 -4.94 2.89 11.22
CA CYS A 62 -4.17 3.83 10.39
C CYS A 62 -3.09 4.62 11.17
N PRO A 63 -3.33 5.10 12.41
CA PRO A 63 -2.28 5.78 13.17
C PRO A 63 -1.04 4.89 13.39
N GLU A 64 -1.26 3.61 13.70
CA GLU A 64 -0.18 2.64 13.92
C GLU A 64 0.63 2.39 12.63
N GLU A 65 -0.03 2.23 11.49
CA GLU A 65 0.64 2.01 10.21
C GLU A 65 1.39 3.25 9.71
N LEU A 66 0.87 4.46 9.95
CA LEU A 66 1.57 5.70 9.64
C LEU A 66 2.83 5.89 10.50
N GLU A 67 2.77 5.53 11.79
CA GLU A 67 3.93 5.56 12.67
C GLU A 67 5.01 4.57 12.19
N LYS A 68 4.61 3.34 11.84
CA LYS A 68 5.52 2.35 11.25
C LYS A 68 6.16 2.85 9.96
N MET A 69 5.39 3.48 9.08
CA MET A 69 5.89 4.07 7.84
C MET A 69 6.95 5.13 8.12
N GLY A 70 6.70 6.03 9.08
CA GLY A 70 7.69 7.04 9.50
C GLY A 70 8.99 6.42 10.01
N ASN A 71 8.90 5.39 10.86
CA ASN A 71 10.06 4.67 11.39
C ASN A 71 10.88 3.98 10.29
N VAL A 72 10.21 3.42 9.28
CA VAL A 72 10.87 2.80 8.11
C VAL A 72 11.63 3.85 7.31
N VAL A 73 11.01 5.00 7.02
CA VAL A 73 11.65 6.09 6.27
C VAL A 73 12.88 6.59 7.03
N GLU A 74 12.77 6.84 8.33
CA GLU A 74 13.90 7.28 9.15
C GLU A 74 15.05 6.25 9.18
N THR A 75 14.71 4.96 9.26
CA THR A 75 15.71 3.88 9.25
C THR A 75 16.45 3.84 7.91
N VAL A 76 15.72 4.01 6.80
CA VAL A 76 16.30 4.00 5.46
C VAL A 76 17.18 5.24 5.24
N ASP A 77 16.72 6.42 5.64
CA ASP A 77 17.47 7.66 5.51
C ASP A 77 18.79 7.65 6.31
N ARG A 78 18.84 6.90 7.43
CA ARG A 78 20.06 6.70 8.23
C ARG A 78 21.01 5.63 7.65
N THR A 79 20.54 4.82 6.71
CA THR A 79 21.32 3.72 6.15
C THR A 79 22.09 4.19 4.93
N GLU A 80 23.42 4.23 5.04
CA GLU A 80 24.28 4.59 3.93
C GLU A 80 24.07 3.65 2.74
N CYS A 81 24.16 4.20 1.52
CA CYS A 81 23.98 3.49 0.25
C CYS A 81 22.56 3.04 -0.12
N ILE A 82 21.53 3.37 0.67
CA ILE A 82 20.13 3.20 0.26
C ILE A 82 19.58 4.53 -0.24
N PRO A 83 18.91 4.59 -1.41
CA PRO A 83 18.20 5.78 -1.85
C PRO A 83 17.04 6.14 -0.91
N ASN A 84 16.81 7.45 -0.71
CA ASN A 84 15.69 7.93 0.09
C ASN A 84 14.35 7.43 -0.45
N ILE A 85 13.42 7.19 0.47
CA ILE A 85 12.07 6.75 0.16
C ILE A 85 11.10 7.89 0.44
N LEU A 86 10.23 8.20 -0.53
CA LEU A 86 9.14 9.14 -0.38
C LEU A 86 7.90 8.40 0.15
N PRO A 87 7.47 8.64 1.40
CA PRO A 87 6.19 8.14 1.88
C PRO A 87 5.04 8.92 1.23
N VAL A 88 4.05 8.21 0.69
CA VAL A 88 2.86 8.79 0.06
C VAL A 88 1.61 8.18 0.68
N PHE A 89 0.79 9.03 1.30
CA PHE A 89 -0.53 8.65 1.80
C PHE A 89 -1.59 8.99 0.75
N ILE A 90 -2.38 8.01 0.32
CA ILE A 90 -3.52 8.22 -0.58
C ILE A 90 -4.80 7.94 0.19
N SER A 91 -5.66 8.97 0.32
CA SER A 91 -6.96 8.78 0.96
C SER A 91 -7.90 7.95 0.09
N ILE A 92 -8.67 7.07 0.72
CA ILE A 92 -9.80 6.35 0.12
C ILE A 92 -11.17 6.94 0.52
N ASP A 93 -11.20 7.99 1.36
CA ASP A 93 -12.41 8.68 1.83
C ASP A 93 -12.38 10.19 1.46
N PRO A 94 -12.50 10.54 0.17
CA PRO A 94 -12.34 11.91 -0.30
C PRO A 94 -13.45 12.87 0.16
N GLU A 95 -14.59 12.36 0.62
CA GLU A 95 -15.68 13.21 1.15
C GLU A 95 -15.33 13.82 2.50
N ARG A 96 -14.45 13.17 3.26
CA ARG A 96 -14.07 13.56 4.63
C ARG A 96 -12.63 14.04 4.72
N ASP A 97 -11.74 13.38 3.98
CA ASP A 97 -10.31 13.70 3.93
C ASP A 97 -10.05 14.78 2.87
N THR A 98 -10.47 16.01 3.19
CA THR A 98 -10.20 17.19 2.35
C THR A 98 -8.86 17.83 2.74
N PRO A 99 -8.18 18.54 1.83
CA PRO A 99 -6.95 19.28 2.15
C PRO A 99 -7.11 20.25 3.34
N GLU A 100 -8.32 20.80 3.55
CA GLU A 100 -8.61 21.69 4.68
C GLU A 100 -8.81 20.95 6.00
N ALA A 101 -9.07 19.65 5.97
CA ALA A 101 -9.34 18.81 7.14
C ALA A 101 -8.09 18.16 7.73
N VAL A 102 -6.96 18.19 7.02
CA VAL A 102 -5.69 17.53 7.38
C VAL A 102 -4.59 18.55 7.68
#